data_AF-C3N8W8-F1
#
_entry.id   AF-C3N8W8-F1
#
_cell.length_a   1.000
_cell.length_b   1.000
_cell.length_c   1.000
_cell.angle_alpha   90.00
_cell.angle_beta   90.00
_cell.angle_gamma   90.00
#
_symmetry.space_group_name_H-M   'P 1'
#
loop_
_entity.id
_entity.type
_entity.pdbx_description
1 polymer ?
#
loop_
_entity_poly.entity_id
_entity_poly.type
_entity_poly.pdbx_seq_one_letter_code
_entity_poly.pdbx_strand_id
1 'polypeptide(L)'
;MHNKFYRILKPTKIGNVEVKNVIKYSEGSSMLPNAVPRYEYFRGSEGENVVDFIDYRGIDDLGDKLKIKAGTKWREVLEKYKVEFWSNMDFTVGGSVYFNDPIIGFNEFGKINGRVEVDAYLDGKYYSGRYKGGIVINVYLKKEDKEIIYKRLDGELSELIPIIKSWYASRIPVFREVSLVKKGMESYILISYPKIREVLLQKLLNGFYDEISPVVEQLEYEYWYLGYSSLSDLENIINLMKESQLSVIRFRKDEIAFSIYSNRLLESIGNTLEYSTTEGEGLFNGCILCGKCVSVCPYGEQTNDVFHTPLGFYSISYFEKENDLANCHMCGLCEQVCPVRLDITKELRKVTKINQIPPKNLLRSIKSDLNSVLIITSLSEELEDQIIKSLIYLLKKGKRLGIFYLAEDFSKIVKDESSLEELLKFKEIYTITPEEYFYLQRLKKKTVVDIYNLQLLAMNDLKINKDNLHIPCLLRSELNESNFTCSSVFLNILNNKDNINRTIEKKITLCPLTARELNIKTPIDLLEINLDQNYINNFFKKLEIATKDLREDIEEDLGWYKDIDDRIVDEVYSTLIDGIIKGENIENLVLLYFKLNSMNLTENIKVILMDKLTKIIFS
;
A
#
# COMPACT_ATOMS: atom_id res chain seq x y z
N MET A 1 -16.03 3.10 -19.54
CA MET A 1 -14.99 2.39 -18.76
C MET A 1 -15.60 1.78 -17.51
N HIS A 2 -16.26 2.59 -16.68
CA HIS A 2 -17.01 2.14 -15.51
C HIS A 2 -17.99 1.00 -15.83
N ASN A 3 -18.88 1.16 -16.79
CA ASN A 3 -19.83 0.09 -17.18
C ASN A 3 -19.14 -1.23 -17.59
N LYS A 4 -17.95 -1.18 -18.21
CA LYS A 4 -17.21 -2.40 -18.60
C LYS A 4 -16.72 -3.17 -17.38
N PHE A 5 -16.28 -2.47 -16.33
CA PHE A 5 -15.90 -3.11 -15.07
C PHE A 5 -17.05 -3.87 -14.44
N TYR A 6 -18.25 -3.29 -14.43
CA TYR A 6 -19.43 -3.96 -13.89
C TYR A 6 -19.93 -5.13 -14.74
N ARG A 7 -19.36 -5.36 -15.93
CA ARG A 7 -19.53 -6.62 -16.67
C ARG A 7 -18.66 -7.74 -16.12
N ILE A 8 -17.60 -7.46 -15.38
CA ILE A 8 -16.74 -8.49 -14.78
C ILE A 8 -17.54 -9.17 -13.67
N LEU A 9 -17.90 -10.44 -13.86
CA LEU A 9 -18.75 -11.16 -12.92
C LEU A 9 -17.94 -11.93 -11.88
N LYS A 10 -16.75 -12.40 -12.23
CA LYS A 10 -15.80 -13.13 -11.37
C LYS A 10 -14.43 -13.20 -12.09
N PRO A 11 -13.33 -13.63 -11.45
CA PRO A 11 -12.01 -13.62 -12.09
C PRO A 11 -11.91 -14.42 -13.39
N THR A 12 -12.79 -15.39 -13.59
CA THR A 12 -12.80 -16.27 -14.76
C THR A 12 -13.95 -15.97 -15.74
N LYS A 13 -14.77 -14.93 -15.49
CA LYS A 13 -15.94 -14.66 -16.33
C LYS A 13 -16.30 -13.19 -16.42
N ILE A 14 -16.59 -12.78 -17.64
CA ILE A 14 -17.20 -11.50 -17.97
C ILE A 14 -18.59 -11.78 -18.54
N GLY A 15 -19.55 -10.97 -18.12
CA GLY A 15 -20.92 -11.05 -18.55
C GLY A 15 -21.10 -10.73 -20.03
N ASN A 16 -22.05 -11.43 -20.65
CA ASN A 16 -22.42 -11.29 -22.04
C ASN A 16 -23.33 -10.08 -22.27
N VAL A 17 -24.05 -9.64 -21.23
CA VAL A 17 -24.90 -8.45 -21.27
C VAL A 17 -24.07 -7.18 -21.11
N GLU A 18 -24.39 -6.17 -21.91
CA GLU A 18 -23.81 -4.84 -21.77
C GLU A 18 -24.49 -4.08 -20.63
N VAL A 19 -23.68 -3.60 -19.67
CA VAL A 19 -24.17 -2.73 -18.60
C VAL A 19 -24.43 -1.34 -19.17
N LYS A 20 -25.68 -0.88 -19.08
CA LYS A 20 -26.13 0.44 -19.54
C LYS A 20 -26.06 1.46 -18.41
N ASN A 21 -26.54 1.08 -17.23
CA ASN A 21 -26.65 1.97 -16.08
C ASN A 21 -25.95 1.38 -14.85
N VAL A 22 -25.17 2.21 -14.17
CA VAL A 22 -24.59 1.90 -12.85
C VAL A 22 -25.07 2.97 -11.88
N ILE A 23 -25.79 2.56 -10.84
CA ILE A 23 -26.33 3.45 -9.81
C ILE A 23 -25.60 3.15 -8.51
N LYS A 24 -24.81 4.10 -8.00
CA LYS A 24 -24.28 4.00 -6.63
C LYS A 24 -25.42 4.10 -5.65
N TYR A 25 -25.58 3.09 -4.80
CA TYR A 25 -26.68 3.07 -3.85
C TYR A 25 -26.44 4.05 -2.70
N SER A 26 -27.47 4.83 -2.40
CA SER A 26 -27.58 5.63 -1.19
C SER A 26 -29.01 5.54 -0.66
N GLU A 27 -29.22 5.80 0.63
CA GLU A 27 -30.57 5.77 1.21
C GLU A 27 -31.51 6.74 0.48
N GLY A 28 -32.69 6.25 0.09
CA GLY A 28 -33.64 7.00 -0.74
C GLY A 28 -33.46 6.86 -2.25
N SER A 29 -32.44 6.13 -2.73
CA SER A 29 -32.28 5.84 -4.16
C SER A 29 -33.43 4.98 -4.69
N SER A 30 -33.95 5.32 -5.87
CA SER A 30 -34.97 4.50 -6.55
C SER A 30 -34.33 3.25 -7.16
N MET A 31 -35.00 2.10 -6.98
CA MET A 31 -34.58 0.84 -7.58
C MET A 31 -35.26 0.66 -8.93
N LEU A 32 -34.46 0.51 -9.98
CA LEU A 32 -34.98 0.18 -11.30
C LEU A 32 -35.52 -1.26 -11.31
N PRO A 33 -36.62 -1.55 -12.03
CA PRO A 33 -37.03 -2.91 -12.31
C PRO A 33 -35.92 -3.70 -12.99
N ASN A 34 -35.78 -4.99 -12.67
CA ASN A 34 -34.75 -5.89 -13.20
C ASN A 34 -33.30 -5.44 -12.96
N ALA A 35 -33.07 -4.56 -11.98
CA ALA A 35 -31.71 -4.24 -11.56
C ALA A 35 -31.05 -5.44 -10.87
N VAL A 36 -29.72 -5.52 -10.96
CA VAL A 36 -28.89 -6.51 -10.27
C VAL A 36 -27.91 -5.83 -9.32
N PRO A 37 -27.58 -6.43 -8.17
CA PRO A 37 -26.69 -5.81 -7.22
C PRO A 37 -25.21 -6.11 -7.53
N ARG A 38 -24.34 -5.17 -7.13
CA ARG A 38 -22.90 -5.38 -6.99
C ARG A 38 -22.51 -5.09 -5.55
N TYR A 39 -22.24 -6.14 -4.76
CA TYR A 39 -21.83 -5.99 -3.37
C TYR A 39 -20.30 -5.97 -3.19
N GLU A 40 -19.56 -6.71 -4.04
CA GLU A 40 -18.10 -6.75 -4.03
C GLU A 40 -17.53 -6.73 -5.45
N TYR A 41 -16.22 -6.54 -5.57
CA TYR A 41 -15.52 -6.50 -6.86
C TYR A 41 -15.33 -7.87 -7.53
N PHE A 42 -15.21 -8.95 -6.75
CA PHE A 42 -14.82 -10.27 -7.24
C PHE A 42 -15.99 -11.20 -7.60
N ARG A 43 -17.24 -10.79 -7.32
CA ARG A 43 -18.43 -11.51 -7.73
C ARG A 43 -19.59 -10.57 -8.05
N GLY A 44 -20.49 -10.98 -8.95
CA GLY A 44 -21.66 -10.18 -9.34
C GLY A 44 -22.65 -10.97 -10.18
N SER A 45 -23.77 -10.34 -10.49
CA SER A 45 -24.80 -10.89 -11.38
C SER A 45 -24.86 -10.12 -12.70
N GLU A 46 -25.23 -10.82 -13.76
CA GLU A 46 -25.37 -10.26 -15.09
C GLU A 46 -26.66 -9.43 -15.20
N GLY A 47 -26.56 -8.20 -15.73
CA GLY A 47 -27.72 -7.33 -15.95
C GLY A 47 -27.36 -5.99 -16.58
N GLU A 48 -28.34 -5.37 -17.25
CA GLU A 48 -28.15 -4.06 -17.90
C GLU A 48 -28.11 -2.89 -16.89
N ASN A 49 -28.82 -3.04 -15.78
CA ASN A 49 -28.91 -2.04 -14.72
C ASN A 49 -28.25 -2.60 -13.45
N VAL A 50 -27.11 -2.05 -13.07
CA VAL A 50 -26.35 -2.50 -11.90
C VAL A 50 -26.49 -1.47 -10.79
N VAL A 51 -26.77 -1.94 -9.57
CA VAL A 51 -26.77 -1.10 -8.37
C VAL A 51 -25.56 -1.45 -7.53
N ASP A 52 -24.67 -0.47 -7.36
CA ASP A 52 -23.41 -0.60 -6.66
C ASP A 52 -23.58 -0.33 -5.15
N PHE A 53 -23.31 -1.35 -4.34
CA PHE A 53 -23.39 -1.34 -2.88
C PHE A 53 -22.01 -1.38 -2.22
N ILE A 54 -20.91 -1.37 -2.97
CA ILE A 54 -19.56 -1.58 -2.42
C ILE A 54 -19.23 -0.56 -1.32
N ASP A 55 -19.65 0.70 -1.51
CA ASP A 55 -19.45 1.79 -0.56
C ASP A 55 -20.56 1.89 0.49
N TYR A 56 -21.68 1.15 0.36
CA TYR A 56 -22.81 1.17 1.30
C TYR A 56 -22.55 0.27 2.51
N ARG A 57 -21.70 0.76 3.42
CA ARG A 57 -21.18 0.05 4.59
C ARG A 57 -21.60 0.69 5.91
N GLY A 58 -21.70 -0.12 6.96
CA GLY A 58 -22.04 0.32 8.31
C GLY A 58 -22.84 -0.71 9.10
N ILE A 59 -22.77 -0.59 10.43
CA ILE A 59 -23.44 -1.48 11.37
C ILE A 59 -24.14 -0.62 12.44
N ASP A 60 -25.46 -0.75 12.53
CA ASP A 60 -26.25 -0.17 13.61
C ASP A 60 -26.54 -1.25 14.65
N ASP A 61 -26.20 -0.97 15.91
CA ASP A 61 -26.47 -1.86 17.04
C ASP A 61 -27.89 -1.62 17.58
N LEU A 62 -28.75 -2.62 17.52
CA LEU A 62 -30.14 -2.56 17.96
C LEU A 62 -30.38 -3.29 19.30
N GLY A 63 -29.32 -3.63 20.04
CA GLY A 63 -29.41 -4.40 21.28
C GLY A 63 -29.12 -5.89 21.07
N ASP A 64 -30.15 -6.72 20.89
CA ASP A 64 -30.01 -8.18 20.65
C ASP A 64 -29.70 -8.53 19.19
N LYS A 65 -29.96 -7.59 18.28
CA LYS A 65 -29.71 -7.70 16.84
C LYS A 65 -28.80 -6.58 16.35
N LEU A 66 -28.19 -6.83 15.20
CA LEU A 66 -27.45 -5.86 14.39
C LEU A 66 -28.25 -5.58 13.12
N LYS A 67 -28.33 -4.32 12.70
CA LYS A 67 -28.73 -3.95 11.34
C LYS A 67 -27.46 -3.63 10.56
N ILE A 68 -27.17 -4.45 9.56
CA ILE A 68 -25.91 -4.40 8.81
C ILE A 68 -26.21 -3.97 7.38
N LYS A 69 -25.57 -2.89 6.92
CA LYS A 69 -25.68 -2.42 5.53
C LYS A 69 -25.06 -3.46 4.59
N ALA A 70 -25.68 -3.69 3.44
CA ALA A 70 -25.39 -4.83 2.57
C ALA A 70 -23.94 -4.91 2.07
N GLY A 71 -23.25 -3.78 1.86
CA GLY A 71 -21.86 -3.73 1.44
C GLY A 71 -20.83 -3.99 2.55
N THR A 72 -21.27 -4.17 3.80
CA THR A 72 -20.37 -4.39 4.95
C THR A 72 -19.79 -5.80 4.90
N LYS A 73 -18.47 -5.95 5.04
CA LYS A 73 -17.79 -7.25 5.08
C LYS A 73 -17.99 -7.97 6.40
N TRP A 74 -17.98 -9.29 6.38
CA TRP A 74 -18.02 -10.12 7.60
C TRP A 74 -16.88 -9.80 8.56
N ARG A 75 -15.67 -9.53 8.03
CA ARG A 75 -14.53 -9.08 8.86
C ARG A 75 -14.87 -7.89 9.74
N GLU A 76 -15.53 -6.88 9.20
CA GLU A 76 -15.90 -5.66 9.94
C GLU A 76 -16.92 -5.94 11.05
N VAL A 77 -17.82 -6.90 10.82
CA VAL A 77 -18.80 -7.33 11.82
C VAL A 77 -18.09 -8.07 12.96
N LEU A 78 -17.23 -9.03 12.62
CA LEU A 78 -16.56 -9.90 13.59
C LEU A 78 -15.45 -9.20 14.38
N GLU A 79 -14.91 -8.09 13.88
CA GLU A 79 -13.99 -7.23 14.64
C GLU A 79 -14.64 -6.62 15.89
N LYS A 80 -15.96 -6.40 15.87
CA LYS A 80 -16.70 -5.68 16.92
C LYS A 80 -17.74 -6.53 17.65
N TYR A 81 -18.31 -7.53 16.98
CA TYR A 81 -19.47 -8.26 17.48
C TYR A 81 -19.32 -9.77 17.32
N LYS A 82 -19.92 -10.52 18.26
CA LYS A 82 -20.17 -11.96 18.12
C LYS A 82 -21.56 -12.16 17.54
N VAL A 83 -21.67 -13.04 16.54
CA VAL A 83 -22.92 -13.30 15.81
C VAL A 83 -23.18 -14.80 15.69
N GLU A 84 -24.45 -15.19 15.54
CA GLU A 84 -24.86 -16.60 15.55
C GLU A 84 -24.18 -17.43 14.44
N PHE A 85 -24.00 -16.83 13.27
CA PHE A 85 -23.37 -17.41 12.08
C PHE A 85 -22.76 -16.32 11.19
N TRP A 86 -21.86 -16.73 10.31
CA TRP A 86 -21.18 -15.84 9.36
C TRP A 86 -20.55 -16.64 8.20
N SER A 87 -20.12 -15.96 7.14
CA SER A 87 -19.46 -16.55 5.94
C SER A 87 -18.07 -15.95 5.74
N ASN A 88 -17.32 -16.35 4.71
CA ASN A 88 -15.97 -15.88 4.39
C ASN A 88 -15.73 -14.39 4.74
N MET A 89 -14.62 -14.10 5.42
CA MET A 89 -14.32 -12.79 6.00
C MET A 89 -14.26 -11.65 4.98
N ASP A 90 -13.85 -11.95 3.75
CA ASP A 90 -13.70 -10.96 2.70
C ASP A 90 -15.01 -10.72 1.94
N PHE A 91 -16.04 -11.53 2.20
CA PHE A 91 -17.38 -11.38 1.66
C PHE A 91 -18.21 -10.38 2.48
N THR A 92 -19.16 -9.76 1.80
CA THR A 92 -20.16 -8.87 2.34
C THR A 92 -21.36 -9.63 2.87
N VAL A 93 -21.98 -9.08 3.92
CA VAL A 93 -23.16 -9.70 4.54
C VAL A 93 -24.33 -9.73 3.56
N GLY A 94 -24.57 -8.64 2.82
CA GLY A 94 -25.63 -8.58 1.80
C GLY A 94 -25.36 -9.53 0.63
N GLY A 95 -24.13 -9.55 0.12
CA GLY A 95 -23.70 -10.50 -0.91
C GLY A 95 -23.86 -11.95 -0.46
N SER A 96 -23.56 -12.25 0.80
CA SER A 96 -23.70 -13.61 1.34
C SER A 96 -25.14 -14.09 1.39
N VAL A 97 -26.08 -13.21 1.72
CA VAL A 97 -27.51 -13.53 1.67
C VAL A 97 -27.99 -13.72 0.24
N TYR A 98 -27.62 -12.80 -0.66
CA TYR A 98 -28.05 -12.79 -2.06
C TYR A 98 -27.52 -14.01 -2.83
N PHE A 99 -26.23 -14.30 -2.72
CA PHE A 99 -25.58 -15.44 -3.38
C PHE A 99 -25.72 -16.76 -2.61
N ASN A 100 -26.35 -16.72 -1.43
CA ASN A 100 -26.59 -17.85 -0.55
C ASN A 100 -25.30 -18.60 -0.14
N ASP A 101 -24.32 -17.87 0.35
CA ASP A 101 -23.01 -18.44 0.68
C ASP A 101 -23.10 -19.51 1.81
N PRO A 102 -22.27 -20.56 1.76
CA PRO A 102 -22.02 -21.44 2.90
C PRO A 102 -21.65 -20.64 4.16
N ILE A 103 -22.19 -21.03 5.32
CA ILE A 103 -21.96 -20.33 6.60
C ILE A 103 -21.39 -21.26 7.66
N ILE A 104 -20.66 -20.68 8.61
CA ILE A 104 -20.37 -21.31 9.89
C ILE A 104 -21.64 -21.35 10.73
N GLY A 105 -21.96 -22.52 11.29
CA GLY A 105 -23.22 -22.81 11.95
C GLY A 105 -24.25 -23.48 11.04
N PHE A 106 -23.82 -24.07 9.91
CA PHE A 106 -24.72 -24.64 8.91
C PHE A 106 -25.62 -25.75 9.49
N ASN A 107 -25.10 -26.59 10.37
CA ASN A 107 -25.87 -27.66 11.01
C ASN A 107 -27.10 -27.11 11.76
N GLU A 108 -26.95 -26.00 12.49
CA GLU A 108 -28.05 -25.36 13.22
C GLU A 108 -28.90 -24.46 12.33
N PHE A 109 -28.29 -23.57 11.56
CA PHE A 109 -29.00 -22.48 10.87
C PHE A 109 -29.36 -22.76 9.41
N GLY A 110 -28.62 -23.63 8.73
CA GLY A 110 -28.87 -24.02 7.35
C GLY A 110 -28.44 -22.94 6.37
N LYS A 111 -29.14 -22.81 5.26
CA LYS A 111 -28.85 -21.79 4.23
C LYS A 111 -29.13 -20.39 4.76
N ILE A 112 -28.18 -19.48 4.54
CA ILE A 112 -28.26 -18.10 5.04
C ILE A 112 -29.50 -17.36 4.53
N ASN A 113 -29.85 -17.55 3.26
CA ASN A 113 -30.99 -16.89 2.62
C ASN A 113 -32.36 -17.27 3.26
N GLY A 114 -32.44 -18.42 3.93
CA GLY A 114 -33.64 -18.87 4.62
C GLY A 114 -33.73 -18.43 6.08
N ARG A 115 -32.65 -17.86 6.64
CA ARG A 115 -32.50 -17.61 8.08
C ARG A 115 -32.66 -16.15 8.48
N VAL A 116 -32.25 -15.22 7.62
CA VAL A 116 -32.17 -13.79 7.95
C VAL A 116 -33.47 -13.02 7.68
N GLU A 117 -33.63 -11.93 8.42
CA GLU A 117 -34.54 -10.83 8.07
C GLU A 117 -33.74 -9.76 7.31
N VAL A 118 -34.37 -9.08 6.35
CA VAL A 118 -33.73 -8.08 5.51
C VAL A 118 -34.65 -6.89 5.25
N ASP A 119 -34.04 -5.79 4.85
CA ASP A 119 -34.65 -4.79 3.98
C ASP A 119 -34.18 -5.05 2.56
N ALA A 120 -35.10 -5.18 1.60
CA ALA A 120 -34.77 -5.55 0.23
C ALA A 120 -35.76 -5.01 -0.80
N TYR A 121 -35.38 -5.06 -2.07
CA TYR A 121 -36.25 -4.79 -3.21
C TYR A 121 -36.44 -6.06 -4.05
N LEU A 122 -37.69 -6.41 -4.31
CA LEU A 122 -38.07 -7.46 -5.24
C LEU A 122 -38.92 -6.83 -6.35
N ASP A 123 -38.49 -6.99 -7.60
CA ASP A 123 -39.13 -6.38 -8.78
C ASP A 123 -39.38 -4.88 -8.63
N GLY A 124 -38.41 -4.15 -8.06
CA GLY A 124 -38.49 -2.71 -7.83
C GLY A 124 -39.37 -2.29 -6.64
N LYS A 125 -39.96 -3.24 -5.89
CA LYS A 125 -40.78 -2.96 -4.70
C LYS A 125 -40.02 -3.27 -3.42
N TYR A 126 -39.98 -2.30 -2.52
CA TYR A 126 -39.40 -2.46 -1.19
C TYR A 126 -40.21 -3.44 -0.34
N TYR A 127 -39.52 -4.27 0.44
CA TYR A 127 -40.09 -5.06 1.52
C TYR A 127 -39.12 -5.20 2.68
N SER A 128 -39.68 -5.47 3.87
CA SER A 128 -38.93 -5.80 5.07
C SER A 128 -39.46 -7.10 5.68
N GLY A 129 -38.56 -7.92 6.25
CA GLY A 129 -38.88 -9.20 6.89
C GLY A 129 -38.03 -10.35 6.35
N ARG A 130 -38.52 -11.59 6.46
CA ARG A 130 -37.78 -12.78 5.97
C ARG A 130 -37.45 -12.63 4.49
N TYR A 131 -36.20 -12.94 4.12
CA TYR A 131 -35.75 -12.80 2.73
C TYR A 131 -36.57 -13.70 1.78
N LYS A 132 -37.06 -13.10 0.69
CA LYS A 132 -37.88 -13.74 -0.35
C LYS A 132 -37.23 -13.64 -1.74
N GLY A 133 -35.97 -13.21 -1.83
CA GLY A 133 -35.28 -12.90 -3.08
C GLY A 133 -35.14 -11.39 -3.33
N GLY A 134 -34.45 -11.04 -4.41
CA GLY A 134 -34.21 -9.65 -4.81
C GLY A 134 -32.98 -9.02 -4.16
N ILE A 135 -32.83 -7.71 -4.36
CA ILE A 135 -31.67 -6.91 -3.93
C ILE A 135 -31.76 -6.63 -2.43
N VAL A 136 -30.82 -7.15 -1.66
CA VAL A 136 -30.66 -6.90 -0.22
C VAL A 136 -30.02 -5.53 0.01
N ILE A 137 -30.58 -4.75 0.94
CA ILE A 137 -30.05 -3.44 1.37
C ILE A 137 -29.51 -3.51 2.79
N ASN A 138 -30.28 -4.09 3.71
CA ASN A 138 -29.86 -4.31 5.09
C ASN A 138 -30.13 -5.76 5.47
N VAL A 139 -29.26 -6.31 6.31
CA VAL A 139 -29.42 -7.63 6.90
C VAL A 139 -29.53 -7.47 8.40
N TYR A 140 -30.55 -8.08 8.98
CA TYR A 140 -30.76 -8.13 10.43
C TYR A 140 -30.24 -9.44 10.98
N LEU A 141 -29.20 -9.36 11.80
CA LEU A 141 -28.47 -10.51 12.33
C LEU A 141 -28.52 -10.52 13.85
N LYS A 142 -28.78 -11.68 14.45
CA LYS A 142 -28.75 -11.84 15.91
C LYS A 142 -27.32 -11.90 16.42
N LYS A 143 -27.08 -11.23 17.54
CA LYS A 143 -25.82 -11.37 18.28
C LYS A 143 -25.77 -12.74 18.95
N GLU A 144 -24.56 -13.22 19.17
CA GLU A 144 -24.33 -14.43 19.94
C GLU A 144 -24.06 -14.07 21.41
N ASP A 145 -24.97 -14.49 22.28
CA ASP A 145 -24.90 -14.32 23.73
C ASP A 145 -24.42 -15.58 24.47
N LYS A 146 -24.45 -16.75 23.83
CA LYS A 146 -24.02 -18.01 24.43
C LYS A 146 -22.52 -18.21 24.30
N GLU A 147 -21.95 -18.88 25.29
CA GLU A 147 -20.60 -19.42 25.21
C GLU A 147 -20.58 -20.59 24.22
N ILE A 148 -19.84 -20.41 23.12
CA ILE A 148 -19.67 -21.43 22.08
C ILE A 148 -18.35 -22.16 22.32
N ILE A 149 -18.43 -23.48 22.42
CA ILE A 149 -17.28 -24.38 22.54
C ILE A 149 -16.90 -24.85 21.14
N TYR A 150 -15.60 -24.88 20.86
CA TYR A 150 -15.01 -25.47 19.66
C TYR A 150 -14.17 -26.68 20.07
N LYS A 151 -14.29 -27.77 19.32
CA LYS A 151 -13.45 -28.94 19.51
C LYS A 151 -13.00 -29.51 18.18
N ARG A 152 -11.79 -30.09 18.16
CA ARG A 152 -11.13 -30.65 16.99
C ARG A 152 -10.79 -32.12 17.20
N LEU A 153 -10.87 -32.90 16.12
CA LEU A 153 -10.38 -34.27 16.03
C LEU A 153 -9.58 -34.43 14.73
N ASP A 154 -8.29 -34.65 14.83
CA ASP A 154 -7.41 -34.93 13.69
C ASP A 154 -7.55 -36.37 13.20
N GLY A 155 -7.28 -36.56 11.91
CA GLY A 155 -7.20 -37.89 11.31
C GLY A 155 -7.15 -37.84 9.79
N GLU A 156 -7.01 -39.00 9.16
CA GLU A 156 -7.08 -39.12 7.71
C GLU A 156 -8.52 -38.96 7.22
N LEU A 157 -8.71 -38.36 6.04
CA LEU A 157 -10.06 -38.15 5.49
C LEU A 157 -10.88 -39.45 5.43
N SER A 158 -10.25 -40.59 5.10
CA SER A 158 -10.90 -41.91 5.05
C SER A 158 -11.44 -42.39 6.41
N GLU A 159 -10.87 -41.92 7.51
CA GLU A 159 -11.26 -42.29 8.87
C GLU A 159 -12.31 -41.32 9.44
N LEU A 160 -12.18 -40.03 9.12
CA LEU A 160 -13.05 -38.98 9.63
C LEU A 160 -14.46 -39.02 9.00
N ILE A 161 -14.57 -39.34 7.71
CA ILE A 161 -15.86 -39.38 7.00
C ILE A 161 -16.84 -40.38 7.62
N PRO A 162 -16.45 -41.65 7.89
CA PRO A 162 -17.33 -42.60 8.59
C PRO A 162 -17.85 -42.10 9.93
N ILE A 163 -17.04 -41.36 10.70
CA ILE A 163 -17.43 -40.79 12.00
C ILE A 163 -18.59 -39.82 11.80
N ILE A 164 -18.46 -38.85 10.89
CA ILE A 164 -19.52 -37.88 10.59
C ILE A 164 -20.78 -38.58 10.06
N LYS A 165 -20.64 -39.51 9.11
CA LYS A 165 -21.77 -40.28 8.56
C LYS A 165 -22.55 -41.00 9.66
N SER A 166 -21.86 -41.56 10.66
CA SER A 166 -22.50 -42.25 11.79
C SER A 166 -23.39 -41.33 12.63
N TRP A 167 -23.01 -40.05 12.78
CA TRP A 167 -23.77 -39.08 13.57
C TRP A 167 -25.10 -38.71 12.93
N TYR A 168 -25.14 -38.64 11.59
CA TYR A 168 -26.35 -38.29 10.83
C TYR A 168 -27.21 -39.50 10.42
N ALA A 169 -26.81 -40.73 10.77
CA ALA A 169 -27.53 -41.95 10.40
C ALA A 169 -28.93 -42.08 11.02
N SER A 170 -29.18 -41.45 12.18
CA SER A 170 -30.45 -41.61 12.92
C SER A 170 -31.11 -40.30 13.38
N ARG A 171 -30.35 -39.21 13.51
CA ARG A 171 -30.85 -37.88 13.90
C ARG A 171 -29.86 -36.78 13.53
N ILE A 172 -30.31 -35.52 13.55
CA ILE A 172 -29.40 -34.37 13.47
C ILE A 172 -28.75 -34.18 14.86
N PRO A 173 -27.41 -34.25 14.99
CA PRO A 173 -26.74 -33.98 16.24
C PRO A 173 -26.92 -32.50 16.62
N VAL A 174 -27.02 -32.22 17.92
CA VAL A 174 -27.30 -30.86 18.46
C VAL A 174 -26.07 -29.93 18.44
N PHE A 175 -25.17 -30.15 17.49
CA PHE A 175 -24.07 -29.24 17.17
C PHE A 175 -24.58 -27.96 16.52
N ARG A 176 -23.82 -26.89 16.66
CA ARG A 176 -23.97 -25.69 15.82
C ARG A 176 -23.35 -25.91 14.45
N GLU A 177 -22.12 -26.41 14.43
CA GLU A 177 -21.34 -26.67 13.23
C GLU A 177 -20.75 -28.07 13.31
N VAL A 178 -20.73 -28.75 12.17
CA VAL A 178 -19.97 -29.98 11.95
C VAL A 178 -19.28 -29.80 10.61
N SER A 179 -17.97 -29.56 10.65
CA SER A 179 -17.15 -29.36 9.46
C SER A 179 -16.09 -30.44 9.34
N LEU A 180 -15.89 -30.97 8.13
CA LEU A 180 -14.67 -31.65 7.74
C LEU A 180 -13.76 -30.64 7.05
N VAL A 181 -12.55 -30.48 7.58
CA VAL A 181 -11.60 -29.47 7.14
C VAL A 181 -10.36 -30.15 6.61
N LYS A 182 -9.86 -29.65 5.48
CA LYS A 182 -8.54 -29.99 4.92
C LYS A 182 -7.76 -28.71 4.74
N LYS A 183 -6.60 -28.58 5.37
CA LYS A 183 -5.73 -27.41 5.26
C LYS A 183 -4.28 -27.85 5.06
N GLY A 184 -3.73 -27.62 3.87
CA GLY A 184 -2.41 -28.15 3.53
C GLY A 184 -2.42 -29.68 3.54
N MET A 185 -1.62 -30.28 4.41
CA MET A 185 -1.58 -31.74 4.63
C MET A 185 -2.47 -32.22 5.79
N GLU A 186 -2.98 -31.29 6.61
CA GLU A 186 -3.81 -31.65 7.75
C GLU A 186 -5.27 -31.86 7.34
N SER A 187 -5.90 -32.86 7.95
CA SER A 187 -7.34 -33.06 7.91
C SER A 187 -7.90 -33.30 9.31
N TYR A 188 -9.06 -32.71 9.58
CA TYR A 188 -9.70 -32.79 10.89
C TYR A 188 -11.20 -32.52 10.82
N ILE A 189 -11.92 -33.02 11.82
CA ILE A 189 -13.29 -32.63 12.10
C ILE A 189 -13.25 -31.45 13.06
N LEU A 190 -13.92 -30.36 12.70
CA LEU A 190 -14.20 -29.25 13.61
C LEU A 190 -15.69 -29.26 13.95
N ILE A 191 -15.99 -29.22 15.25
CA ILE A 191 -17.35 -29.07 15.75
C ILE A 191 -17.46 -27.83 16.61
N SER A 192 -18.64 -27.22 16.62
CA SER A 192 -18.98 -26.18 17.59
C SER A 192 -20.37 -26.39 18.16
N TYR A 193 -20.59 -25.91 19.38
CA TYR A 193 -21.90 -25.98 20.05
C TYR A 193 -21.97 -25.00 21.24
N PRO A 194 -23.16 -24.49 21.58
CA PRO A 194 -23.36 -23.81 22.86
C PRO A 194 -23.02 -24.73 24.02
N LYS A 195 -22.22 -24.24 24.98
CA LYS A 195 -21.75 -25.02 26.15
C LYS A 195 -22.84 -25.77 26.90
N ILE A 196 -24.03 -25.17 27.00
CA ILE A 196 -25.21 -25.80 27.62
C ILE A 196 -25.64 -27.12 26.96
N ARG A 197 -25.22 -27.40 25.71
CA ARG A 197 -25.54 -28.63 24.97
C ARG A 197 -24.52 -29.74 25.18
N GLU A 198 -23.40 -29.49 25.86
CA GLU A 198 -22.28 -30.44 25.96
C GLU A 198 -22.71 -31.80 26.55
N VAL A 199 -23.60 -31.78 27.54
CA VAL A 199 -24.16 -33.00 28.16
C VAL A 199 -24.86 -33.92 27.15
N LEU A 200 -25.47 -33.36 26.10
CA LEU A 200 -26.16 -34.12 25.04
C LEU A 200 -25.17 -34.71 24.02
N LEU A 201 -23.94 -34.22 24.01
CA LEU A 201 -22.93 -34.49 23.01
C LEU A 201 -21.80 -35.41 23.51
N GLN A 202 -21.67 -35.64 24.82
CA GLN A 202 -20.54 -36.40 25.43
C GLN A 202 -20.16 -37.69 24.67
N LYS A 203 -21.14 -38.47 24.20
CA LYS A 203 -20.88 -39.72 23.44
C LYS A 203 -20.25 -39.50 22.06
N LEU A 204 -20.45 -38.32 21.47
CA LEU A 204 -19.92 -37.92 20.17
C LEU A 204 -18.57 -37.19 20.28
N LEU A 205 -18.19 -36.76 21.49
CA LEU A 205 -16.98 -35.97 21.76
C LEU A 205 -15.74 -36.84 22.09
N ASN A 206 -15.82 -38.15 21.94
CA ASN A 206 -14.68 -39.03 22.26
C ASN A 206 -13.49 -38.74 21.32
N GLY A 207 -12.30 -38.57 21.90
CA GLY A 207 -11.07 -38.23 21.17
C GLY A 207 -10.93 -36.77 20.75
N PHE A 208 -11.96 -35.94 20.94
CA PHE A 208 -11.90 -34.51 20.63
C PHE A 208 -11.13 -33.74 21.71
N TYR A 209 -10.29 -32.80 21.28
CA TYR A 209 -9.63 -31.84 22.16
C TYR A 209 -10.12 -30.41 21.90
N ASP A 210 -9.85 -29.50 22.83
CA ASP A 210 -10.33 -28.11 22.75
C ASP A 210 -9.65 -27.34 21.63
N GLU A 211 -10.43 -26.54 20.91
CA GLU A 211 -9.97 -25.64 19.86
C GLU A 211 -10.35 -24.20 20.22
N ILE A 212 -9.52 -23.24 19.85
CA ILE A 212 -9.69 -21.84 20.29
C ILE A 212 -10.70 -21.10 19.41
N SER A 213 -10.79 -21.45 18.13
CA SER A 213 -11.53 -20.66 17.15
C SER A 213 -12.17 -21.50 16.03
N PRO A 214 -13.22 -21.00 15.37
CA PRO A 214 -13.72 -21.60 14.14
C PRO A 214 -12.67 -21.59 13.02
N VAL A 215 -12.89 -22.37 11.96
CA VAL A 215 -12.14 -22.18 10.71
C VAL A 215 -12.48 -20.81 10.13
N VAL A 216 -11.46 -20.01 9.85
CA VAL A 216 -11.61 -18.71 9.21
C VAL A 216 -11.26 -18.82 7.73
N GLU A 217 -12.26 -18.60 6.88
CA GLU A 217 -12.08 -18.52 5.42
C GLU A 217 -11.92 -17.07 4.96
N GLN A 218 -11.01 -16.86 4.02
CA GLN A 218 -10.73 -15.58 3.38
C GLN A 218 -10.25 -15.81 1.94
N LEU A 219 -10.28 -14.77 1.11
CA LEU A 219 -9.82 -14.84 -0.28
C LEU A 219 -8.30 -14.75 -0.34
N GLU A 220 -7.66 -15.92 -0.50
CA GLU A 220 -6.19 -16.09 -0.56
C GLU A 220 -5.70 -16.95 -1.71
N TYR A 221 -6.62 -17.48 -2.52
CA TYR A 221 -6.34 -18.47 -3.54
C TYR A 221 -6.94 -18.04 -4.87
N GLU A 222 -6.30 -18.45 -5.97
CA GLU A 222 -6.71 -18.06 -7.33
C GLU A 222 -8.10 -18.58 -7.71
N TYR A 223 -8.43 -19.78 -7.22
CA TYR A 223 -9.68 -20.46 -7.51
C TYR A 223 -10.45 -20.77 -6.23
N TRP A 224 -11.76 -20.54 -6.27
CA TRP A 224 -12.68 -20.88 -5.20
C TRP A 224 -13.97 -21.48 -5.74
N TYR A 225 -14.44 -22.50 -5.02
CA TYR A 225 -15.63 -23.26 -5.35
C TYR A 225 -16.49 -23.36 -4.12
N LEU A 226 -17.67 -22.75 -4.17
CA LEU A 226 -18.62 -22.75 -3.08
C LEU A 226 -19.92 -23.33 -3.59
N GLY A 227 -20.60 -24.14 -2.77
CA GLY A 227 -21.79 -24.83 -3.23
C GLY A 227 -22.48 -25.65 -2.16
N TYR A 228 -23.55 -26.31 -2.61
CA TYR A 228 -24.32 -27.23 -1.81
C TYR A 228 -24.51 -28.51 -2.60
N SER A 229 -24.43 -29.67 -1.93
CA SER A 229 -24.71 -30.96 -2.57
C SER A 229 -25.49 -31.85 -1.61
N SER A 230 -26.01 -32.95 -2.14
CA SER A 230 -26.48 -34.05 -1.31
C SER A 230 -25.30 -34.76 -0.65
N LEU A 231 -25.52 -35.34 0.54
CA LEU A 231 -24.54 -36.21 1.20
C LEU A 231 -24.15 -37.42 0.32
N SER A 232 -24.99 -37.82 -0.63
CA SER A 232 -24.68 -38.86 -1.63
C SER A 232 -23.49 -38.52 -2.52
N ASP A 233 -23.24 -37.23 -2.77
CA ASP A 233 -22.19 -36.76 -3.68
C ASP A 233 -20.86 -36.50 -2.94
N LEU A 234 -20.79 -36.82 -1.65
CA LEU A 234 -19.65 -36.51 -0.80
C LEU A 234 -18.34 -37.07 -1.34
N GLU A 235 -18.33 -38.29 -1.88
CA GLU A 235 -17.09 -38.93 -2.37
C GLU A 235 -16.44 -38.15 -3.51
N ASN A 236 -17.24 -37.58 -4.42
CA ASN A 236 -16.72 -36.72 -5.49
C ASN A 236 -16.05 -35.46 -4.91
N ILE A 237 -16.69 -34.82 -3.93
CA ILE A 237 -16.17 -33.61 -3.28
C ILE A 237 -14.90 -33.92 -2.47
N ILE A 238 -14.83 -35.08 -1.81
CA ILE A 238 -13.64 -35.51 -1.05
C ILE A 238 -12.41 -35.66 -1.95
N ASN A 239 -12.57 -36.19 -3.17
CA ASN A 239 -11.45 -36.29 -4.10
C ASN A 239 -10.88 -34.91 -4.44
N LEU A 240 -11.75 -33.92 -4.64
CA LEU A 240 -11.37 -32.54 -4.91
C LEU A 240 -10.72 -31.86 -3.71
N MET A 241 -11.14 -32.19 -2.48
CA MET A 241 -10.50 -31.69 -1.26
C MET A 241 -9.02 -32.10 -1.16
N LYS A 242 -8.64 -33.29 -1.64
CA LYS A 242 -7.25 -33.76 -1.58
C LYS A 242 -6.33 -32.86 -2.39
N GLU A 243 -6.86 -32.33 -3.49
CA GLU A 243 -6.15 -31.53 -4.49
C GLU A 243 -6.07 -30.03 -4.20
N SER A 244 -6.87 -29.54 -3.26
CA SER A 244 -7.01 -28.12 -2.92
C SER A 244 -5.98 -27.66 -1.87
N GLN A 245 -5.86 -26.36 -1.60
CA GLN A 245 -5.04 -25.86 -0.49
C GLN A 245 -5.84 -25.79 0.82
N LEU A 246 -7.12 -25.41 0.71
CA LEU A 246 -8.06 -25.36 1.82
C LEU A 246 -9.42 -25.89 1.37
N SER A 247 -10.06 -26.71 2.19
CA SER A 247 -11.45 -27.12 1.98
C SER A 247 -12.19 -27.26 3.30
N VAL A 248 -13.45 -26.83 3.28
CA VAL A 248 -14.37 -26.91 4.41
C VAL A 248 -15.69 -27.48 3.90
N ILE A 249 -16.03 -28.69 4.31
CA ILE A 249 -17.34 -29.30 4.06
C ILE A 249 -18.14 -29.25 5.35
N ARG A 250 -19.31 -28.65 5.32
CA ARG A 250 -20.21 -28.48 6.46
C ARG A 250 -21.42 -29.36 6.30
N PHE A 251 -21.81 -30.05 7.36
CA PHE A 251 -22.84 -31.08 7.30
C PHE A 251 -24.14 -30.63 7.96
N ARG A 252 -25.27 -30.94 7.32
CA ARG A 252 -26.62 -30.78 7.88
C ARG A 252 -27.54 -31.86 7.31
N LYS A 253 -27.76 -32.92 8.07
CA LYS A 253 -28.66 -34.04 7.69
C LYS A 253 -28.22 -34.67 6.37
N ASP A 254 -29.01 -34.51 5.31
CA ASP A 254 -28.81 -35.03 3.96
C ASP A 254 -28.16 -34.01 3.01
N GLU A 255 -27.88 -32.80 3.48
CA GLU A 255 -27.26 -31.72 2.72
C GLU A 255 -25.86 -31.38 3.26
N ILE A 256 -24.96 -31.03 2.35
CA ILE A 256 -23.64 -30.51 2.67
C ILE A 256 -23.44 -29.15 1.99
N ALA A 257 -22.75 -28.25 2.69
CA ALA A 257 -22.30 -26.98 2.14
C ALA A 257 -20.77 -26.99 2.07
N PHE A 258 -20.19 -26.79 0.89
CA PHE A 258 -18.76 -26.88 0.69
C PHE A 258 -18.15 -25.54 0.29
N SER A 259 -16.93 -25.30 0.78
CA SER A 259 -16.02 -24.25 0.31
C SER A 259 -14.68 -24.91 0.00
N ILE A 260 -14.20 -24.81 -1.24
CA ILE A 260 -12.93 -25.37 -1.69
C ILE A 260 -12.12 -24.23 -2.30
N TYR A 261 -10.86 -24.10 -1.89
CA TYR A 261 -9.96 -23.07 -2.35
C TYR A 261 -8.67 -23.67 -2.89
N SER A 262 -8.25 -23.24 -4.06
CA SER A 262 -7.14 -23.81 -4.81
C SER A 262 -6.31 -22.75 -5.54
N ASN A 263 -5.00 -22.99 -5.67
CA ASN A 263 -4.10 -22.20 -6.54
C ASN A 263 -4.04 -22.75 -7.97
N ARG A 264 -4.80 -23.80 -8.26
CA ARG A 264 -4.94 -24.38 -9.60
C ARG A 264 -6.40 -24.68 -9.88
N LEU A 265 -6.78 -24.62 -11.15
CA LEU A 265 -8.11 -25.00 -11.58
C LEU A 265 -8.37 -26.47 -11.22
N LEU A 266 -9.48 -26.73 -10.53
CA LEU A 266 -10.00 -28.06 -10.25
C LEU A 266 -11.11 -28.38 -11.26
N GLU A 267 -10.95 -29.46 -12.01
CA GLU A 267 -11.95 -29.93 -12.96
C GLU A 267 -13.13 -30.61 -12.25
N SER A 268 -14.29 -30.67 -12.91
CA SER A 268 -15.40 -31.56 -12.52
C SER A 268 -16.09 -31.26 -11.17
N ILE A 269 -16.00 -30.03 -10.66
CA ILE A 269 -16.85 -29.60 -9.55
C ILE A 269 -18.27 -29.28 -10.04
N GLY A 270 -19.24 -30.14 -9.69
CA GLY A 270 -20.67 -29.91 -9.89
C GLY A 270 -21.31 -29.13 -8.72
N ASN A 271 -22.55 -28.67 -8.90
CA ASN A 271 -23.39 -28.05 -7.86
C ASN A 271 -22.77 -26.83 -7.14
N THR A 272 -21.90 -26.09 -7.83
CA THR A 272 -21.40 -24.80 -7.33
C THR A 272 -22.38 -23.67 -7.51
N LEU A 273 -22.26 -22.67 -6.64
CA LEU A 273 -22.84 -21.35 -6.80
C LEU A 273 -22.22 -20.65 -8.01
N GLU A 274 -23.02 -19.82 -8.68
CA GLU A 274 -22.71 -19.22 -9.99
C GLU A 274 -21.43 -18.37 -10.00
N TYR A 275 -21.05 -17.82 -8.85
CA TYR A 275 -19.85 -17.00 -8.69
C TYR A 275 -18.55 -17.82 -8.48
N SER A 276 -18.63 -19.14 -8.42
CA SER A 276 -17.45 -20.01 -8.34
C SER A 276 -16.61 -19.93 -9.62
N THR A 277 -15.30 -20.05 -9.48
CA THR A 277 -14.32 -19.92 -10.59
C THR A 277 -14.14 -21.24 -11.34
N THR A 278 -15.21 -21.69 -12.01
CA THR A 278 -15.27 -22.97 -12.74
C THR A 278 -14.95 -22.85 -14.23
N GLU A 279 -14.94 -21.65 -14.80
CA GLU A 279 -14.90 -21.40 -16.23
C GLU A 279 -13.48 -21.00 -16.70
N GLY A 280 -12.56 -21.97 -16.85
CA GLY A 280 -11.25 -21.75 -17.50
C GLY A 280 -10.19 -20.99 -16.68
N GLU A 281 -9.16 -20.51 -17.37
CA GLU A 281 -8.02 -19.77 -16.78
C GLU A 281 -8.43 -18.37 -16.30
N GLY A 282 -7.68 -17.81 -15.35
CA GLY A 282 -7.94 -16.48 -14.80
C GLY A 282 -7.76 -15.38 -15.85
N LEU A 283 -8.78 -14.53 -16.05
CA LEU A 283 -8.81 -13.51 -17.11
C LEU A 283 -7.94 -12.27 -16.82
N PHE A 284 -7.53 -12.08 -15.57
CA PHE A 284 -6.94 -10.82 -15.09
C PHE A 284 -5.51 -11.00 -14.57
N ASN A 285 -4.69 -11.79 -15.28
CA ASN A 285 -3.27 -12.00 -14.98
C ASN A 285 -3.02 -12.40 -13.50
N GLY A 286 -3.81 -13.35 -12.99
CA GLY A 286 -3.75 -13.82 -11.61
C GLY A 286 -4.46 -12.94 -10.57
N CYS A 287 -5.00 -11.77 -10.94
CA CYS A 287 -5.79 -10.95 -10.03
C CYS A 287 -7.14 -11.59 -9.71
N ILE A 288 -7.36 -11.88 -8.43
CA ILE A 288 -8.63 -12.42 -7.90
C ILE A 288 -9.68 -11.36 -7.56
N LEU A 289 -9.44 -10.11 -7.94
CA LEU A 289 -10.38 -9.00 -7.76
C LEU A 289 -10.82 -8.73 -6.31
N CYS A 290 -10.03 -9.14 -5.30
CA CYS A 290 -10.39 -9.00 -3.89
C CYS A 290 -10.53 -7.53 -3.40
N GLY A 291 -9.95 -6.58 -4.14
CA GLY A 291 -9.98 -5.15 -3.83
C GLY A 291 -9.19 -4.71 -2.60
N LYS A 292 -8.39 -5.58 -1.97
CA LYS A 292 -7.54 -5.22 -0.82
C LYS A 292 -6.60 -4.05 -1.14
N CYS A 293 -6.07 -4.01 -2.37
CA CYS A 293 -5.20 -2.94 -2.86
C CYS A 293 -5.89 -1.56 -2.97
N VAL A 294 -7.22 -1.50 -3.09
CA VAL A 294 -7.98 -0.24 -3.20
C VAL A 294 -7.81 0.59 -1.93
N SER A 295 -7.91 -0.06 -0.77
CA SER A 295 -7.84 0.59 0.54
C SER A 295 -6.47 1.14 0.92
N VAL A 296 -5.41 0.77 0.20
CA VAL A 296 -4.02 1.19 0.49
C VAL A 296 -3.37 1.96 -0.65
N CYS A 297 -4.07 2.17 -1.76
CA CYS A 297 -3.51 2.83 -2.94
C CYS A 297 -3.64 4.35 -2.80
N PRO A 298 -2.52 5.10 -2.68
CA PRO A 298 -2.60 6.54 -2.50
C PRO A 298 -3.20 7.29 -3.69
N TYR A 299 -3.01 6.75 -4.89
CA TYR A 299 -3.53 7.39 -6.09
C TYR A 299 -5.03 7.20 -6.25
N GLY A 300 -5.56 6.01 -5.95
CA GLY A 300 -7.00 5.79 -5.91
C GLY A 300 -7.70 6.60 -4.83
N GLU A 301 -7.06 6.78 -3.67
CA GLU A 301 -7.53 7.70 -2.61
C GLU A 301 -7.57 9.15 -3.12
N GLN A 302 -6.48 9.62 -3.75
CA GLN A 302 -6.40 10.99 -4.27
C GLN A 302 -7.45 11.28 -5.35
N THR A 303 -7.73 10.33 -6.25
CA THR A 303 -8.72 10.51 -7.31
C THR A 303 -10.14 10.17 -6.87
N ASN A 304 -10.30 9.58 -5.67
CA ASN A 304 -11.55 8.96 -5.21
C ASN A 304 -12.16 8.03 -6.27
N ASP A 305 -11.30 7.23 -6.91
CA ASP A 305 -11.69 6.40 -8.04
C ASP A 305 -10.91 5.08 -8.06
N VAL A 306 -11.64 3.98 -7.98
CA VAL A 306 -11.11 2.61 -7.98
C VAL A 306 -10.35 2.29 -9.27
N PHE A 307 -10.66 2.93 -10.40
CA PHE A 307 -9.96 2.71 -11.67
C PHE A 307 -8.50 3.13 -11.62
N HIS A 308 -8.18 4.07 -10.75
CA HIS A 308 -6.82 4.57 -10.53
C HIS A 308 -6.08 3.75 -9.45
N THR A 309 -6.54 2.54 -9.16
CA THR A 309 -5.88 1.58 -8.27
C THR A 309 -5.35 0.39 -9.06
N PRO A 310 -4.50 -0.46 -8.45
CA PRO A 310 -4.13 -1.74 -9.06
C PRO A 310 -5.32 -2.63 -9.43
N LEU A 311 -6.42 -2.62 -8.65
CA LEU A 311 -7.63 -3.35 -9.02
C LEU A 311 -8.16 -2.84 -10.36
N GLY A 312 -8.24 -1.52 -10.51
CA GLY A 312 -8.62 -0.86 -11.75
C GLY A 312 -7.75 -1.32 -12.91
N PHE A 313 -6.43 -1.21 -12.77
CA PHE A 313 -5.43 -1.67 -13.74
C PHE A 313 -5.68 -3.10 -14.21
N TYR A 314 -5.70 -4.09 -13.31
CA TYR A 314 -5.90 -5.49 -13.72
C TYR A 314 -7.27 -5.74 -14.36
N SER A 315 -8.31 -5.06 -13.87
CA SER A 315 -9.67 -5.22 -14.39
C SER A 315 -9.82 -4.62 -15.80
N ILE A 316 -9.11 -3.52 -16.09
CA ILE A 316 -9.16 -2.86 -17.40
C ILE A 316 -8.20 -3.48 -18.42
N SER A 317 -7.09 -4.09 -18.00
CA SER A 317 -6.14 -4.73 -18.91
C SER A 317 -6.80 -5.76 -19.83
N TYR A 318 -7.83 -6.45 -19.34
CA TYR A 318 -8.63 -7.36 -20.17
C TYR A 318 -9.27 -6.67 -21.39
N PHE A 319 -9.58 -5.37 -21.27
CA PHE A 319 -10.18 -4.55 -22.32
C PHE A 319 -9.15 -3.72 -23.10
N GLU A 320 -7.85 -4.02 -22.98
CA GLU A 320 -6.73 -3.37 -23.70
C GLU A 320 -6.71 -1.84 -23.54
N LYS A 321 -6.96 -1.37 -22.31
CA LYS A 321 -7.07 0.07 -21.98
C LYS A 321 -6.24 0.46 -20.76
N GLU A 322 -5.28 -0.36 -20.38
CA GLU A 322 -4.41 -0.15 -19.23
C GLU A 322 -3.60 1.17 -19.30
N ASN A 323 -3.25 1.61 -20.51
CA ASN A 323 -2.54 2.86 -20.75
C ASN A 323 -3.32 4.12 -20.38
N ASP A 324 -4.65 4.04 -20.26
CA ASP A 324 -5.51 5.18 -19.95
C ASP A 324 -5.54 5.51 -18.43
N LEU A 325 -5.10 4.56 -17.59
CA LEU A 325 -5.26 4.63 -16.13
C LEU A 325 -3.95 4.46 -15.35
N ALA A 326 -2.91 3.91 -15.98
CA ALA A 326 -1.64 3.60 -15.35
C ALA A 326 -0.82 4.86 -15.00
N ASN A 327 -1.09 5.39 -13.80
CA ASN A 327 -0.42 6.53 -13.18
C ASN A 327 0.00 6.08 -11.76
N CYS A 328 1.21 5.54 -11.62
CA CYS A 328 1.67 4.87 -10.42
C CYS A 328 3.08 5.30 -10.07
N HIS A 329 3.32 5.63 -8.80
CA HIS A 329 4.65 5.92 -8.27
C HIS A 329 5.31 4.65 -7.68
N MET A 330 4.84 3.45 -7.97
CA MET A 330 5.55 2.21 -7.64
C MET A 330 5.93 2.03 -6.15
N CYS A 331 5.10 2.48 -5.20
CA CYS A 331 5.38 2.36 -3.77
C CYS A 331 5.24 0.95 -3.19
N GLY A 332 4.66 0.00 -3.92
CA GLY A 332 4.55 -1.40 -3.50
C GLY A 332 3.53 -1.69 -2.38
N LEU A 333 2.81 -0.68 -1.85
CA LEU A 333 1.82 -0.89 -0.78
C LEU A 333 0.74 -1.92 -1.14
N CYS A 334 0.36 -1.96 -2.42
CA CYS A 334 -0.60 -2.92 -2.94
C CYS A 334 -0.08 -4.36 -2.95
N GLU A 335 1.22 -4.57 -3.14
CA GLU A 335 1.84 -5.91 -3.14
C GLU A 335 1.85 -6.50 -1.73
N GLN A 336 2.08 -5.67 -0.71
CA GLN A 336 2.08 -6.07 0.70
C GLN A 336 0.72 -6.61 1.17
N VAL A 337 -0.38 -6.14 0.57
CA VAL A 337 -1.75 -6.58 0.89
C VAL A 337 -2.34 -7.54 -0.13
N CYS A 338 -1.61 -7.85 -1.21
CA CYS A 338 -2.08 -8.73 -2.27
C CYS A 338 -2.05 -10.18 -1.76
N PRO A 339 -3.22 -10.83 -1.62
CA PRO A 339 -3.26 -12.15 -0.96
C PRO A 339 -2.65 -13.25 -1.84
N VAL A 340 -2.65 -13.06 -3.17
CA VAL A 340 -2.02 -13.94 -4.16
C VAL A 340 -0.62 -13.45 -4.59
N ARG A 341 -0.06 -12.46 -3.88
CA ARG A 341 1.35 -12.01 -4.01
C ARG A 341 1.79 -11.63 -5.44
N LEU A 342 0.91 -10.97 -6.20
CA LEU A 342 1.24 -10.44 -7.52
C LEU A 342 2.36 -9.40 -7.46
N ASP A 343 3.23 -9.41 -8.48
CA ASP A 343 4.28 -8.39 -8.71
C ASP A 343 3.68 -7.18 -9.45
N ILE A 344 2.81 -6.46 -8.74
CA ILE A 344 1.96 -5.39 -9.29
C ILE A 344 2.80 -4.24 -9.86
N THR A 345 3.86 -3.84 -9.17
CA THR A 345 4.70 -2.70 -9.57
C THR A 345 5.50 -3.02 -10.82
N LYS A 346 6.00 -4.25 -10.98
CA LYS A 346 6.67 -4.67 -12.23
C LYS A 346 5.73 -4.62 -13.44
N GLU A 347 4.49 -5.08 -13.30
CA GLU A 347 3.51 -5.01 -14.39
C GLU A 347 3.13 -3.56 -14.71
N LEU A 348 2.89 -2.74 -13.68
CA LEU A 348 2.59 -1.32 -13.87
C LEU A 348 3.73 -0.57 -14.58
N ARG A 349 5.01 -0.87 -14.30
CA ARG A 349 6.16 -0.21 -14.95
C ARG A 349 6.12 -0.32 -16.48
N LYS A 350 5.62 -1.43 -17.03
CA LYS A 350 5.56 -1.67 -18.47
C LYS A 350 4.61 -0.71 -19.20
N VAL A 351 3.58 -0.22 -18.52
CA VAL A 351 2.50 0.55 -19.14
C VAL A 351 2.35 1.97 -18.58
N THR A 352 2.88 2.22 -17.38
CA THR A 352 2.70 3.48 -16.66
C THR A 352 3.39 4.62 -17.40
N LYS A 353 2.64 5.71 -17.61
CA LYS A 353 3.17 6.97 -18.11
C LYS A 353 3.32 7.92 -16.92
N ILE A 354 4.56 8.28 -16.61
CA ILE A 354 4.87 9.33 -15.63
C ILE A 354 5.56 10.47 -16.35
N ASN A 355 5.35 11.66 -15.81
CA ASN A 355 6.03 12.88 -16.20
C ASN A 355 7.54 12.77 -15.96
N GLN A 356 8.31 13.34 -16.86
CA GLN A 356 9.76 13.41 -16.74
C GLN A 356 10.15 14.41 -15.64
N ILE A 357 11.20 14.08 -14.91
CA ILE A 357 11.81 14.94 -13.90
C ILE A 357 13.28 15.09 -14.31
N PRO A 358 13.58 15.82 -15.40
CA PRO A 358 14.93 15.89 -15.95
C PRO A 358 15.86 16.71 -15.03
N PRO A 359 17.16 16.39 -15.01
CA PRO A 359 18.15 17.18 -14.29
C PRO A 359 18.27 18.60 -14.88
N LYS A 360 18.24 19.61 -14.02
CA LYS A 360 18.49 21.02 -14.35
C LYS A 360 19.96 21.40 -14.24
N ASN A 361 20.78 20.53 -13.66
CA ASN A 361 22.23 20.69 -13.53
C ASN A 361 22.61 21.95 -12.74
N LEU A 362 21.85 22.23 -11.68
CA LEU A 362 22.10 23.37 -10.80
C LEU A 362 23.37 23.19 -9.96
N LEU A 363 23.85 21.96 -9.81
CA LEU A 363 24.99 21.60 -8.99
C LEU A 363 25.97 20.73 -9.78
N ARG A 364 27.27 20.89 -9.49
CA ARG A 364 28.32 20.02 -10.03
C ARG A 364 28.61 18.92 -9.02
N SER A 365 28.79 17.68 -9.50
CA SER A 365 29.25 16.59 -8.64
C SER A 365 30.66 16.88 -8.16
N ILE A 366 30.92 16.62 -6.88
CA ILE A 366 32.27 16.65 -6.35
C ILE A 366 32.74 15.22 -6.37
N LYS A 367 33.71 14.92 -7.24
CA LYS A 367 34.44 13.65 -7.13
C LYS A 367 35.21 13.70 -5.83
N SER A 368 34.73 12.95 -4.86
CA SER A 368 35.39 12.75 -3.58
C SER A 368 35.66 11.26 -3.46
N ASP A 369 36.89 10.92 -3.08
CA ASP A 369 37.32 9.53 -2.80
C ASP A 369 36.74 9.01 -1.47
N LEU A 370 35.79 9.74 -0.88
CA LEU A 370 35.13 9.36 0.36
C LEU A 370 34.11 8.24 0.12
N ASN A 371 34.01 7.35 1.11
CA ASN A 371 33.06 6.25 1.11
C ASN A 371 31.62 6.68 1.47
N SER A 372 31.42 7.92 1.91
CA SER A 372 30.13 8.44 2.36
C SER A 372 29.73 9.64 1.52
N VAL A 373 28.44 9.77 1.20
CA VAL A 373 27.99 10.81 0.26
C VAL A 373 26.58 11.34 0.52
N LEU A 374 26.38 12.64 0.34
CA LEU A 374 25.06 13.25 0.21
C LEU A 374 24.65 13.18 -1.25
N ILE A 375 23.58 12.45 -1.55
CA ILE A 375 23.04 12.35 -2.90
C ILE A 375 22.08 13.51 -3.17
N ILE A 376 22.25 14.08 -4.35
CA ILE A 376 21.34 15.07 -4.92
C ILE A 376 20.87 14.51 -6.26
N THR A 377 19.56 14.47 -6.45
CA THR A 377 18.95 14.06 -7.72
C THR A 377 18.22 15.22 -8.38
N SER A 378 17.69 15.02 -9.59
CA SER A 378 16.80 16.01 -10.22
C SER A 378 15.51 16.27 -9.42
N LEU A 379 15.16 15.40 -8.46
CA LEU A 379 14.04 15.63 -7.55
C LEU A 379 14.37 16.63 -6.44
N SER A 380 15.61 16.63 -5.95
CA SER A 380 16.02 17.41 -4.79
C SER A 380 16.86 18.64 -5.13
N GLU A 381 17.38 18.78 -6.36
CA GLU A 381 18.32 19.84 -6.73
C GLU A 381 17.79 21.27 -6.51
N GLU A 382 16.46 21.46 -6.53
CA GLU A 382 15.82 22.74 -6.26
C GLU A 382 15.59 23.04 -4.76
N LEU A 383 15.87 22.07 -3.89
CA LEU A 383 15.72 22.22 -2.44
C LEU A 383 17.01 22.77 -1.82
N GLU A 384 17.51 23.89 -2.35
CA GLU A 384 18.83 24.43 -2.00
C GLU A 384 19.04 24.60 -0.49
N ASP A 385 18.08 25.22 0.21
CA ASP A 385 18.15 25.39 1.66
C ASP A 385 18.22 24.03 2.40
N GLN A 386 17.49 23.03 1.92
CA GLN A 386 17.52 21.69 2.51
C GLN A 386 18.86 21.00 2.24
N ILE A 387 19.43 21.15 1.05
CA ILE A 387 20.76 20.62 0.70
C ILE A 387 21.82 21.21 1.63
N ILE A 388 21.85 22.55 1.75
CA ILE A 388 22.83 23.27 2.57
C ILE A 388 22.71 22.88 4.04
N LYS A 389 21.50 22.96 4.62
CA LYS A 389 21.27 22.60 6.02
C LYS A 389 21.59 21.12 6.30
N SER A 390 21.27 20.24 5.36
CA SER A 390 21.58 18.81 5.43
C SER A 390 23.08 18.55 5.51
N LEU A 391 23.87 19.21 4.66
CA LEU A 391 25.32 19.07 4.67
C LEU A 391 25.91 19.60 5.99
N ILE A 392 25.49 20.80 6.41
CA ILE A 392 25.93 21.40 7.69
C ILE A 392 25.61 20.47 8.86
N TYR A 393 24.40 19.92 8.91
CA TYR A 393 23.97 18.98 9.95
C TYR A 393 24.91 17.77 10.04
N LEU A 394 25.25 17.15 8.90
CA LEU A 394 26.15 15.99 8.85
C LEU A 394 27.58 16.36 9.27
N LEU A 395 28.10 17.50 8.81
CA LEU A 395 29.42 18.00 9.20
C LEU A 395 29.50 18.29 10.71
N LYS A 396 28.47 18.93 11.29
CA LYS A 396 28.38 19.15 12.75
C LYS A 396 28.32 17.84 13.55
N LYS A 397 27.83 16.76 12.95
CA LYS A 397 27.86 15.39 13.52
C LYS A 397 29.20 14.68 13.33
N GLY A 398 30.20 15.34 12.74
CA GLY A 398 31.53 14.78 12.50
C GLY A 398 31.57 13.78 11.34
N LYS A 399 30.56 13.78 10.46
CA LYS A 399 30.57 12.93 9.26
C LYS A 399 31.46 13.56 8.19
N ARG A 400 32.33 12.74 7.61
CA ARG A 400 33.11 13.08 6.42
C ARG A 400 32.44 12.47 5.20
N LEU A 401 31.89 13.30 4.33
CA LEU A 401 31.13 12.85 3.17
C LEU A 401 31.27 13.82 2.01
N GLY A 402 31.24 13.31 0.78
CA GLY A 402 31.18 14.14 -0.43
C GLY A 402 29.75 14.54 -0.81
N ILE A 403 29.62 15.26 -1.93
CA ILE A 403 28.34 15.48 -2.61
C ILE A 403 28.37 14.76 -3.96
N PHE A 404 27.38 13.91 -4.20
CA PHE A 404 27.22 13.25 -5.49
C PHE A 404 25.91 13.66 -6.13
N TYR A 405 26.04 14.34 -7.26
CA TYR A 405 24.91 14.72 -8.09
C TYR A 405 24.65 13.62 -9.12
N LEU A 406 23.51 12.94 -8.98
CA LEU A 406 23.04 11.94 -9.93
C LEU A 406 22.28 12.67 -11.05
N ALA A 407 22.99 12.97 -12.13
CA ALA A 407 22.49 13.71 -13.29
C ALA A 407 21.59 12.85 -14.20
N GLU A 408 20.57 12.22 -13.61
CA GLU A 408 19.60 11.40 -14.30
C GLU A 408 18.17 11.87 -14.06
N ASP A 409 17.29 11.59 -15.01
CA ASP A 409 15.86 11.86 -14.85
C ASP A 409 15.28 10.95 -13.75
N PHE A 410 14.77 11.54 -12.67
CA PHE A 410 14.23 10.79 -11.54
C PHE A 410 13.06 9.88 -11.92
N SER A 411 12.32 10.19 -13.00
CA SER A 411 11.27 9.29 -13.51
C SER A 411 11.83 7.92 -13.96
N LYS A 412 13.05 7.89 -14.50
CA LYS A 412 13.75 6.64 -14.86
C LYS A 412 14.17 5.84 -13.63
N ILE A 413 14.52 6.54 -12.55
CA ILE A 413 14.80 5.93 -11.24
C ILE A 413 13.52 5.26 -10.73
N VAL A 414 12.37 5.95 -10.73
CA VAL A 414 11.08 5.38 -10.32
C VAL A 414 10.71 4.13 -11.14
N LYS A 415 10.96 4.16 -12.45
CA LYS A 415 10.66 3.06 -13.38
C LYS A 415 11.66 1.90 -13.38
N ASP A 416 12.79 2.03 -12.69
CA ASP A 416 13.87 1.02 -12.73
C ASP A 416 14.52 0.90 -14.12
N GLU A 417 14.63 2.03 -14.82
CA GLU A 417 15.25 2.18 -16.15
C GLU A 417 16.64 2.86 -16.06
N SER A 418 17.07 3.21 -14.86
CA SER A 418 18.31 3.95 -14.57
C SER A 418 19.41 3.02 -14.06
N SER A 419 20.67 3.26 -14.49
CA SER A 419 21.83 2.54 -13.96
C SER A 419 22.36 3.24 -12.72
N LEU A 420 22.16 2.63 -11.56
CA LEU A 420 22.68 3.15 -10.28
C LEU A 420 24.07 2.62 -9.93
N GLU A 421 24.83 2.10 -10.91
CA GLU A 421 26.13 1.46 -10.68
C GLU A 421 27.17 2.41 -10.08
N GLU A 422 27.14 3.69 -10.47
CA GLU A 422 28.07 4.70 -9.94
C GLU A 422 27.94 4.91 -8.42
N LEU A 423 26.78 4.56 -7.85
CA LEU A 423 26.52 4.66 -6.42
C LEU A 423 27.08 3.46 -5.64
N LEU A 424 27.40 2.34 -6.30
CA LEU A 424 27.87 1.11 -5.64
C LEU A 424 29.26 1.25 -5.01
N LYS A 425 30.01 2.30 -5.37
CA LYS A 425 31.32 2.61 -4.78
C LYS A 425 31.20 3.19 -3.36
N PHE A 426 30.03 3.70 -2.98
CA PHE A 426 29.81 4.31 -1.68
C PHE A 426 29.29 3.28 -0.66
N LYS A 427 29.77 3.39 0.58
CA LYS A 427 29.33 2.59 1.73
C LYS A 427 28.16 3.23 2.46
N GLU A 428 28.14 4.56 2.56
CA GLU A 428 27.04 5.32 3.18
C GLU A 428 26.46 6.35 2.20
N ILE A 429 25.14 6.33 2.03
CA ILE A 429 24.39 7.26 1.19
C ILE A 429 23.38 8.00 2.07
N TYR A 430 23.43 9.33 2.04
CA TYR A 430 22.48 10.20 2.71
C TYR A 430 21.56 10.82 1.66
N THR A 431 20.25 10.70 1.87
CA THR A 431 19.21 11.20 0.96
C THR A 431 18.41 12.31 1.62
N ILE A 432 17.97 13.30 0.83
CA ILE A 432 17.24 14.47 1.32
C ILE A 432 15.76 14.15 1.44
N THR A 433 15.20 13.51 0.41
CA THR A 433 13.77 13.22 0.31
C THR A 433 13.46 11.76 0.67
N PRO A 434 12.25 11.47 1.17
CA PRO A 434 11.79 10.10 1.39
C PRO A 434 11.65 9.30 0.08
N GLU A 435 11.38 9.98 -1.04
CA GLU A 435 11.34 9.39 -2.37
C GLU A 435 12.71 8.83 -2.78
N GLU A 436 13.76 9.65 -2.67
CA GLU A 436 15.15 9.21 -2.93
C GLU A 436 15.52 8.05 -2.02
N TYR A 437 15.24 8.17 -0.72
CA TYR A 437 15.48 7.11 0.24
C TYR A 437 14.85 5.78 -0.21
N PHE A 438 13.58 5.82 -0.60
CA PHE A 438 12.81 4.65 -1.01
C PHE A 438 13.35 3.99 -2.28
N TYR A 439 13.50 4.73 -3.38
CA TYR A 439 13.92 4.13 -4.66
C TYR A 439 15.38 3.72 -4.67
N LEU A 440 16.23 4.34 -3.84
CA LEU A 440 17.63 3.93 -3.72
C LEU A 440 17.80 2.68 -2.84
N GLN A 441 16.82 2.27 -2.02
CA GLN A 441 16.90 1.03 -1.23
C GLN A 441 17.22 -0.21 -2.07
N ARG A 442 16.86 -0.24 -3.36
CA ARG A 442 17.18 -1.37 -4.25
C ARG A 442 18.69 -1.61 -4.40
N LEU A 443 19.55 -0.62 -4.15
CA LEU A 443 21.00 -0.78 -4.15
C LEU A 443 21.48 -1.82 -3.14
N LYS A 444 20.76 -1.96 -2.01
CA LYS A 444 21.05 -2.98 -0.97
C LYS A 444 20.93 -4.42 -1.48
N LYS A 445 20.25 -4.64 -2.62
CA LYS A 445 20.19 -5.97 -3.27
C LYS A 445 21.48 -6.33 -4.02
N LYS A 446 22.32 -5.34 -4.36
CA LYS A 446 23.52 -5.51 -5.20
C LYS A 446 24.83 -5.40 -4.41
N THR A 447 24.87 -4.59 -3.35
CA THR A 447 26.07 -4.36 -2.53
C THR A 447 25.71 -4.06 -1.08
N VAL A 448 26.69 -4.14 -0.19
CA VAL A 448 26.57 -3.69 1.20
C VAL A 448 26.72 -2.17 1.23
N VAL A 449 25.57 -1.48 1.30
CA VAL A 449 25.48 -0.02 1.40
C VAL A 449 24.42 0.37 2.42
N ASP A 450 24.76 1.33 3.27
CA ASP A 450 23.83 1.94 4.20
C ASP A 450 23.22 3.18 3.56
N ILE A 451 21.89 3.28 3.60
CA ILE A 451 21.14 4.40 3.01
C ILE A 451 20.32 5.03 4.13
N TYR A 452 20.48 6.33 4.33
CA TYR A 452 19.88 7.09 5.42
C TYR A 452 19.03 8.25 4.88
N ASN A 453 17.82 8.40 5.41
CA ASN A 453 17.01 9.60 5.19
C ASN A 453 17.34 10.66 6.25
N LEU A 454 17.69 11.87 5.81
CA LEU A 454 18.15 12.92 6.73
C LEU A 454 17.05 13.47 7.63
N GLN A 455 15.81 13.50 7.15
CA GLN A 455 14.68 13.96 7.95
C GLN A 455 14.42 13.00 9.12
N LEU A 456 14.56 11.69 8.90
CA LEU A 456 14.49 10.69 9.98
C LEU A 456 15.62 10.86 11.00
N LEU A 457 16.86 11.07 10.54
CA LEU A 457 17.99 11.29 11.46
C LEU A 457 17.77 12.53 12.33
N ALA A 458 17.42 13.67 11.73
CA ALA A 458 17.18 14.91 12.46
C ALA A 458 15.96 14.81 13.39
N MET A 459 14.89 14.12 12.97
CA MET A 459 13.72 13.86 13.83
C MET A 459 14.11 13.12 15.11
N ASN A 460 14.94 12.07 14.99
CA ASN A 460 15.38 11.27 16.13
C ASN A 460 16.22 12.09 17.12
N ASP A 461 17.11 12.93 16.60
CA ASP A 461 17.93 13.82 17.43
C ASP A 461 17.10 14.86 18.18
N LEU A 462 16.13 15.47 17.50
CA LEU A 462 15.25 16.51 18.05
C LEU A 462 14.15 15.93 18.96
N LYS A 463 14.00 14.59 19.02
CA LYS A 463 12.95 13.90 19.79
C LYS A 463 11.55 14.46 19.52
N ILE A 464 11.25 14.70 18.24
CA ILE A 464 9.98 15.33 17.81
C ILE A 464 8.79 14.44 18.19
N ASN A 465 7.73 15.05 18.72
CA ASN A 465 6.48 14.35 18.98
C ASN A 465 5.80 13.93 17.66
N LYS A 466 5.58 12.63 17.51
CA LYS A 466 4.95 11.95 16.38
C LYS A 466 3.51 12.42 16.11
N ASP A 467 2.77 12.88 17.12
CA ASP A 467 1.38 13.34 16.96
C ASP A 467 1.26 14.56 16.03
N ASN A 468 2.29 15.40 15.97
CA ASN A 468 2.35 16.59 15.12
C ASN A 468 3.08 16.35 13.79
N LEU A 469 3.50 15.12 13.53
CA LEU A 469 4.34 14.76 12.41
C LEU A 469 3.53 14.15 11.27
N HIS A 470 3.75 14.66 10.07
CA HIS A 470 3.33 14.03 8.82
C HIS A 470 4.43 13.05 8.37
N ILE A 471 4.10 11.76 8.37
CA ILE A 471 5.00 10.69 7.92
C ILE A 471 4.55 10.21 6.52
N PRO A 472 5.37 10.44 5.48
CA PRO A 472 5.10 9.99 4.11
C PRO A 472 5.02 8.47 4.02
N CYS A 473 4.12 7.97 3.17
CA CYS A 473 3.92 6.53 2.98
C CYS A 473 5.18 5.76 2.55
N LEU A 474 6.13 6.43 1.87
CA LEU A 474 7.41 5.86 1.45
C LEU A 474 8.38 5.57 2.62
N LEU A 475 8.11 6.09 3.81
CA LEU A 475 8.87 5.79 5.04
C LEU A 475 8.14 4.78 5.95
N ARG A 476 7.08 4.12 5.46
CA ARG A 476 6.23 3.24 6.26
C ARG A 476 7.00 2.11 6.96
N SER A 477 8.01 1.53 6.31
CA SER A 477 8.81 0.43 6.88
C SER A 477 9.63 0.83 8.09
N GLU A 478 9.94 2.12 8.25
CA GLU A 478 10.94 2.58 9.23
C GLU A 478 10.34 2.88 10.61
N LEU A 479 9.03 3.16 10.70
CA LEU A 479 8.46 3.75 11.91
C LEU A 479 7.45 2.88 12.67
N ASN A 480 7.10 1.67 12.21
CA ASN A 480 6.13 0.77 12.87
C ASN A 480 4.83 1.47 13.33
N GLU A 481 4.37 2.49 12.60
CA GLU A 481 3.15 3.23 12.93
C GLU A 481 1.97 2.76 12.09
N SER A 482 0.75 3.07 12.51
CA SER A 482 -0.46 2.83 11.73
C SER A 482 -0.94 4.06 10.95
N ASN A 483 -0.47 5.26 11.33
CA ASN A 483 -0.99 6.54 10.84
C ASN A 483 -0.04 7.19 9.83
N PHE A 484 0.09 6.59 8.66
CA PHE A 484 0.79 7.22 7.53
C PHE A 484 -0.21 7.93 6.63
N THR A 485 0.21 9.06 6.08
CA THR A 485 -0.53 9.78 5.06
C THR A 485 0.38 9.96 3.85
N CYS A 486 -0.10 9.59 2.67
CA CYS A 486 0.66 9.88 1.46
C CYS A 486 0.66 11.38 1.22
N SER A 487 1.83 11.98 1.06
CA SER A 487 1.90 13.28 0.40
C SER A 487 1.52 13.08 -1.07
N SER A 488 0.48 13.78 -1.52
CA SER A 488 0.13 13.78 -2.94
C SER A 488 1.12 14.59 -3.79
N VAL A 489 2.08 15.32 -3.20
CA VAL A 489 2.97 16.23 -3.93
C VAL A 489 3.86 15.48 -4.91
N PHE A 490 4.57 14.44 -4.47
CA PHE A 490 5.40 13.65 -5.38
C PHE A 490 4.57 12.94 -6.45
N LEU A 491 3.40 12.42 -6.06
CA LEU A 491 2.45 11.80 -6.98
C LEU A 491 1.93 12.79 -8.03
N ASN A 492 1.74 14.05 -7.66
CA ASN A 492 1.35 15.15 -8.55
C ASN A 492 2.47 15.53 -9.51
N ILE A 493 3.71 15.61 -9.04
CA ILE A 493 4.89 15.85 -9.89
C ILE A 493 4.99 14.74 -10.94
N LEU A 494 4.86 13.47 -10.53
CA LEU A 494 4.93 12.32 -11.42
C LEU A 494 3.76 12.22 -12.39
N ASN A 495 2.56 12.67 -12.03
CA ASN A 495 1.39 12.56 -12.89
C ASN A 495 1.03 13.86 -13.62
N ASN A 496 1.83 14.92 -13.44
CA ASN A 496 1.54 16.28 -13.92
C ASN A 496 0.11 16.73 -13.55
N LYS A 497 -0.26 16.55 -12.28
CA LYS A 497 -1.58 16.90 -11.72
C LYS A 497 -1.44 17.98 -10.65
N ASP A 498 -2.48 18.78 -10.46
CA ASP A 498 -2.55 19.80 -9.41
C ASP A 498 -3.75 19.56 -8.47
N ASN A 499 -3.82 18.35 -7.91
CA ASN A 499 -4.85 17.96 -6.96
C ASN A 499 -4.21 17.71 -5.59
N ILE A 500 -3.43 18.67 -5.10
CA ILE A 500 -2.74 18.55 -3.82
C ILE A 500 -3.77 18.52 -2.70
N ASN A 501 -3.71 17.50 -1.84
CA ASN A 501 -4.49 17.54 -0.61
C ASN A 501 -3.86 18.57 0.35
N ARG A 502 -4.43 19.79 0.37
CA ARG A 502 -3.98 20.89 1.24
C ARG A 502 -4.42 20.74 2.70
N THR A 503 -5.09 19.64 3.06
CA THR A 503 -5.65 19.42 4.40
C THR A 503 -4.69 18.75 5.39
N ILE A 504 -3.37 18.76 5.13
CA ILE A 504 -2.40 18.21 6.08
C ILE A 504 -2.38 19.10 7.34
N GLU A 505 -3.09 18.68 8.40
CA GLU A 505 -3.20 19.40 9.68
C GLU A 505 -1.92 19.35 10.55
N LYS A 506 -0.88 18.64 10.06
CA LYS A 506 0.37 18.41 10.80
C LYS A 506 1.30 19.63 10.73
N LYS A 507 2.00 19.90 11.84
CA LYS A 507 2.90 21.06 11.97
C LYS A 507 4.29 20.82 11.37
N ILE A 508 4.69 19.57 11.24
CA ILE A 508 6.01 19.15 10.76
C ILE A 508 5.83 18.01 9.76
N THR A 509 6.65 17.95 8.70
CA THR A 509 6.63 16.87 7.70
C THR A 509 8.02 16.28 7.46
N LEU A 510 8.11 14.95 7.31
CA LEU A 510 9.35 14.27 6.89
C LEU A 510 9.60 14.31 5.37
N CYS A 511 8.70 14.92 4.59
CA CYS A 511 8.89 15.10 3.14
C CYS A 511 9.22 16.57 2.81
N PRO A 512 10.45 16.87 2.36
CA PRO A 512 10.83 18.20 1.92
C PRO A 512 10.01 18.76 0.74
N LEU A 513 9.53 17.91 -0.17
CA LEU A 513 8.66 18.35 -1.27
C LEU A 513 7.33 18.88 -0.72
N THR A 514 6.72 18.16 0.23
CA THR A 514 5.52 18.63 0.95
C THR A 514 5.78 19.90 1.73
N ALA A 515 6.93 19.98 2.40
CA ALA A 515 7.31 21.16 3.17
C ALA A 515 7.34 22.42 2.30
N ARG A 516 7.99 22.34 1.13
CA ARG A 516 8.05 23.44 0.15
C ARG A 516 6.67 23.82 -0.35
N GLU A 517 5.86 22.83 -0.74
CA GLU A 517 4.57 23.06 -1.38
C GLU A 517 3.50 23.61 -0.42
N LEU A 518 3.48 23.12 0.82
CA LEU A 518 2.47 23.48 1.82
C LEU A 518 2.99 24.50 2.86
N ASN A 519 4.24 24.96 2.72
CA ASN A 519 4.91 25.84 3.67
C ASN A 519 4.88 25.30 5.12
N ILE A 520 5.18 24.00 5.27
CA ILE A 520 5.27 23.29 6.55
C ILE A 520 6.76 23.03 6.84
N LYS A 521 7.18 23.07 8.10
CA LYS A 521 8.59 22.83 8.46
C LYS A 521 8.97 21.35 8.37
N THR A 522 10.21 21.06 8.02
CA THR A 522 10.84 19.73 8.18
C THR A 522 11.62 19.64 9.49
N PRO A 523 12.00 18.45 9.97
CA PRO A 523 12.96 18.32 11.07
C PRO A 523 14.27 19.08 10.86
N ILE A 524 14.80 19.09 9.63
CA ILE A 524 16.02 19.86 9.29
C ILE A 524 15.80 21.37 9.48
N ASP A 525 14.60 21.89 9.23
CA ASP A 525 14.28 23.31 9.46
C ASP A 525 14.19 23.70 10.94
N LEU A 526 14.09 22.72 11.83
CA LEU A 526 14.02 22.92 13.27
C LEU A 526 15.40 22.84 13.93
N LEU A 527 16.44 22.44 13.19
CA LEU A 527 17.81 22.50 13.69
C LEU A 527 18.27 23.95 13.83
N GLU A 528 19.14 24.20 14.80
CA GLU A 528 19.82 25.49 15.01
C GLU A 528 20.92 25.69 13.94
N ILE A 529 20.50 25.79 12.68
CA ILE A 529 21.34 26.09 11.51
C ILE A 529 20.79 27.36 10.87
N ASN A 530 21.48 28.47 11.05
CA ASN A 530 21.08 29.76 10.50
C ASN A 530 21.90 30.06 9.23
N LEU A 531 21.21 30.24 8.10
CA LEU A 531 21.84 30.63 6.84
C LEU A 531 21.81 32.15 6.73
N ASP A 532 22.85 32.83 7.21
CA ASP A 532 22.95 34.29 7.11
C ASP A 532 23.29 34.72 5.68
N GLN A 533 22.28 35.08 4.90
CA GLN A 533 22.48 35.59 3.54
C GLN A 533 23.28 36.90 3.50
N ASN A 534 23.36 37.67 4.60
CA ASN A 534 24.20 38.86 4.64
C ASN A 534 25.69 38.52 4.66
N TYR A 535 26.05 37.31 5.10
CA TYR A 535 27.43 36.84 5.10
C TYR A 535 28.04 36.85 3.69
N ILE A 536 27.29 36.44 2.67
CA ILE A 536 27.69 36.46 1.26
C ILE A 536 28.20 37.85 0.86
N ASN A 537 27.41 38.88 1.16
CA ASN A 537 27.72 40.27 0.83
C ASN A 537 28.89 40.81 1.65
N ASN A 538 28.98 40.41 2.93
CA ASN A 538 30.07 40.81 3.81
C ASN A 538 31.41 40.17 3.38
N PHE A 539 31.38 38.89 3.00
CA PHE A 539 32.55 38.18 2.47
C PHE A 539 33.05 38.85 1.18
N PHE A 540 32.14 39.15 0.26
CA PHE A 540 32.47 39.87 -0.97
C PHE A 540 33.14 41.22 -0.70
N LYS A 541 32.60 42.02 0.24
CA LYS A 541 33.21 43.29 0.65
C LYS A 541 34.58 43.11 1.29
N LYS A 542 34.75 42.11 2.17
CA LYS A 542 36.07 41.80 2.77
C LYS A 542 37.09 41.48 1.69
N LEU A 543 36.69 40.70 0.68
CA LEU A 543 37.54 40.33 -0.44
C LEU A 543 37.89 41.56 -1.30
N GLU A 544 36.92 42.40 -1.64
CA GLU A 544 37.17 43.64 -2.40
C GLU A 544 38.13 44.59 -1.66
N ILE A 545 37.96 44.76 -0.35
CA ILE A 545 38.86 45.59 0.47
C ILE A 545 40.26 44.97 0.49
N ALA A 546 40.36 43.67 0.76
CA ALA A 546 41.64 42.97 0.80
C ALA A 546 42.38 43.02 -0.55
N THR A 547 41.66 43.02 -1.67
CA THR A 547 42.26 43.22 -3.00
C THR A 547 42.65 44.67 -3.26
N LYS A 548 41.90 45.66 -2.76
CA LYS A 548 42.23 47.10 -2.90
C LYS A 548 43.36 47.55 -1.98
N ASP A 549 43.55 46.87 -0.85
CA ASP A 549 44.62 47.12 0.11
C ASP A 549 45.95 46.46 -0.32
N LEU A 550 45.97 45.68 -1.41
CA LEU A 550 47.20 45.41 -2.14
C LEU A 550 47.73 46.76 -2.62
N ARG A 551 48.89 47.19 -2.10
CA ARG A 551 49.51 48.47 -2.51
C ARG A 551 49.66 48.49 -4.04
N GLU A 552 49.50 49.66 -4.66
CA GLU A 552 49.66 49.85 -6.13
C GLU A 552 50.95 49.19 -6.65
N ASP A 553 52.03 49.25 -5.87
CA ASP A 553 53.33 48.61 -6.14
C ASP A 553 53.23 47.07 -6.34
N ILE A 554 52.38 46.39 -5.58
CA ILE A 554 52.17 44.93 -5.66
C ILE A 554 51.29 44.57 -6.86
N GLU A 555 50.29 45.38 -7.18
CA GLU A 555 49.48 45.17 -8.40
C GLU A 555 50.31 45.40 -9.66
N GLU A 556 51.18 46.40 -9.65
CA GLU A 556 52.13 46.66 -10.74
C GLU A 556 53.09 45.48 -10.89
N ASP A 557 53.74 45.04 -9.80
CA ASP A 557 54.64 43.87 -9.77
C ASP A 557 53.95 42.59 -10.24
N LEU A 558 52.72 42.30 -9.77
CA LEU A 558 51.93 41.15 -10.24
C LEU A 558 51.61 41.23 -11.74
N GLY A 559 51.48 42.44 -12.28
CA GLY A 559 51.33 42.68 -13.72
C GLY A 559 52.53 42.20 -14.54
N TRP A 560 53.76 42.28 -14.02
CA TRP A 560 54.96 41.77 -14.69
C TRP A 560 54.97 40.25 -14.82
N TYR A 561 54.35 39.53 -13.88
CA TYR A 561 54.36 38.05 -13.84
C TYR A 561 53.22 37.40 -14.61
N LYS A 562 52.21 38.17 -15.04
CA LYS A 562 50.97 37.69 -15.70
C LYS A 562 51.18 36.99 -17.04
N ASP A 563 52.39 37.06 -17.60
CA ASP A 563 52.80 36.34 -18.83
C ASP A 563 54.11 35.53 -18.64
N ILE A 564 54.61 35.44 -17.39
CA ILE A 564 55.85 34.75 -17.03
C ILE A 564 55.57 33.50 -16.19
N ASP A 565 54.81 33.64 -15.10
CA ASP A 565 54.37 32.53 -14.25
C ASP A 565 53.11 32.91 -13.45
N ASP A 566 51.94 32.48 -13.95
CA ASP A 566 50.63 32.71 -13.31
C ASP A 566 50.54 32.17 -11.88
N ARG A 567 51.42 31.22 -11.48
CA ARG A 567 51.43 30.62 -10.14
C ARG A 567 51.72 31.65 -9.05
N ILE A 568 52.48 32.71 -9.34
CA ILE A 568 52.80 33.77 -8.38
C ILE A 568 51.54 34.59 -8.06
N VAL A 569 50.74 34.89 -9.07
CA VAL A 569 49.47 35.61 -8.92
C VAL A 569 48.50 34.75 -8.09
N ASP A 570 48.41 33.46 -8.39
CA ASP A 570 47.55 32.52 -7.67
C ASP A 570 47.95 32.38 -6.19
N GLU A 571 49.24 32.36 -5.86
CA GLU A 571 49.74 32.29 -4.47
C GLU A 571 49.35 33.52 -3.63
N VAL A 572 49.38 34.72 -4.21
CA VAL A 572 48.97 35.96 -3.52
C VAL A 572 47.47 35.94 -3.23
N TYR A 573 46.64 35.65 -4.23
CA TYR A 573 45.18 35.55 -4.03
C TYR A 573 44.82 34.40 -3.08
N SER A 574 45.53 33.28 -3.17
CA SER A 574 45.39 32.14 -2.24
C SER A 574 45.65 32.57 -0.79
N THR A 575 46.70 33.34 -0.52
CA THR A 575 47.05 33.82 0.83
C THR A 575 46.02 34.81 1.37
N LEU A 576 45.53 35.74 0.52
CA LEU A 576 44.48 36.68 0.89
C LEU A 576 43.19 35.96 1.27
N ILE A 577 42.77 35.00 0.44
CA ILE A 577 41.59 34.18 0.69
C ILE A 577 41.74 33.39 2.00
N ASP A 578 42.91 32.80 2.25
CA ASP A 578 43.20 32.10 3.52
C ASP A 578 43.02 33.02 4.72
N GLY A 579 43.48 34.27 4.63
CA GLY A 579 43.29 35.26 5.69
C GLY A 579 41.82 35.56 6.00
N ILE A 580 40.94 35.51 4.99
CA ILE A 580 39.51 35.82 5.15
C ILE A 580 38.72 34.60 5.64
N ILE A 581 39.00 33.40 5.11
CA ILE A 581 38.26 32.17 5.48
C ILE A 581 38.72 31.62 6.83
N LYS A 582 39.93 31.96 7.29
CA LYS A 582 40.48 31.46 8.55
C LYS A 582 39.68 31.98 9.74
N GLY A 583 39.06 31.05 10.47
CA GLY A 583 38.26 31.34 11.67
C GLY A 583 36.77 31.55 11.38
N GLU A 584 36.34 31.48 10.12
CA GLU A 584 34.92 31.44 9.77
C GLU A 584 34.30 30.11 10.18
N ASN A 585 33.03 30.13 10.57
CA ASN A 585 32.32 28.92 10.98
C ASN A 585 31.95 28.06 9.76
N ILE A 586 31.68 26.77 10.00
CA ILE A 586 31.39 25.82 8.92
C ILE A 586 30.11 26.19 8.13
N GLU A 587 29.14 26.84 8.77
CA GLU A 587 27.85 27.21 8.16
C GLU A 587 28.07 28.26 7.06
N ASN A 588 28.86 29.29 7.38
CA ASN A 588 29.28 30.35 6.48
C ASN A 588 30.09 29.81 5.30
N LEU A 589 31.04 28.90 5.56
CA LEU A 589 31.87 28.30 4.51
C LEU A 589 31.05 27.42 3.56
N VAL A 590 30.12 26.62 4.08
CA VAL A 590 29.21 25.82 3.23
C VAL A 590 28.27 26.73 2.43
N LEU A 591 27.70 27.76 3.05
CA LEU A 591 26.84 28.72 2.34
C LEU A 591 27.60 29.42 1.20
N LEU A 592 28.85 29.83 1.45
CA LEU A 592 29.74 30.43 0.46
C LEU A 592 30.03 29.47 -0.70
N TYR A 593 30.28 28.19 -0.40
CA TYR A 593 30.52 27.15 -1.40
C TYR A 593 29.36 27.05 -2.41
N PHE A 594 28.11 26.97 -1.92
CA PHE A 594 26.95 26.83 -2.80
C PHE A 594 26.64 28.10 -3.60
N LYS A 595 26.93 29.27 -3.05
CA LYS A 595 26.62 30.56 -3.70
C LYS A 595 27.76 31.15 -4.53
N LEU A 596 28.93 30.52 -4.56
CA LEU A 596 30.13 31.03 -5.25
C LEU A 596 29.87 31.39 -6.72
N ASN A 597 29.14 30.55 -7.45
CA ASN A 597 28.84 30.80 -8.87
C ASN A 597 27.97 32.03 -9.09
N SER A 598 27.11 32.38 -8.12
CA SER A 598 26.25 33.56 -8.17
C SER A 598 26.97 34.87 -7.84
N MET A 599 28.20 34.79 -7.32
CA MET A 599 29.01 35.97 -6.99
C MET A 599 29.66 36.57 -8.24
N ASN A 600 29.74 37.91 -8.25
CA ASN A 600 30.42 38.67 -9.31
C ASN A 600 31.94 38.72 -9.08
N LEU A 601 32.58 37.55 -9.17
CA LEU A 601 34.03 37.37 -9.00
C LEU A 601 34.69 36.96 -10.31
N THR A 602 35.98 37.25 -10.46
CA THR A 602 36.79 36.76 -11.59
C THR A 602 36.90 35.24 -11.54
N GLU A 603 37.05 34.60 -12.70
CA GLU A 603 37.10 33.14 -12.79
C GLU A 603 38.27 32.55 -12.00
N ASN A 604 39.43 33.22 -11.99
CA ASN A 604 40.59 32.78 -11.22
C ASN A 604 40.29 32.72 -9.70
N ILE A 605 39.71 33.80 -9.15
CA ILE A 605 39.32 33.85 -7.74
C ILE A 605 38.28 32.77 -7.42
N LYS A 606 37.31 32.52 -8.31
CA LYS A 606 36.33 31.45 -8.14
C LYS A 606 37.01 30.08 -8.07
N VAL A 607 37.98 29.80 -8.94
CA VAL A 607 38.72 28.53 -8.93
C VAL A 607 39.49 28.35 -7.62
N ILE A 608 40.24 29.36 -7.18
CA ILE A 608 41.01 29.31 -5.93
C ILE A 608 40.08 29.13 -4.71
N LEU A 609 38.98 29.89 -4.65
CA LEU A 609 38.01 29.78 -3.57
C LEU A 609 37.34 28.40 -3.54
N MET A 610 36.96 27.88 -4.70
CA MET A 610 36.34 26.56 -4.83
C MET A 610 37.27 25.46 -4.34
N ASP A 611 38.57 25.49 -4.72
CA ASP A 611 39.56 24.51 -4.25
C ASP A 611 39.73 24.55 -2.73
N LYS A 612 39.86 25.75 -2.14
CA LYS A 612 40.00 25.91 -0.68
C LYS A 612 38.76 25.46 0.09
N LEU A 613 37.58 25.88 -0.34
CA LEU A 613 36.32 25.47 0.29
C LEU A 613 36.12 23.96 0.16
N THR A 614 36.45 23.37 -1.00
CA THR A 614 36.36 21.93 -1.20
C THR A 614 37.28 21.19 -0.24
N LYS A 615 38.53 21.64 -0.08
CA LYS A 615 39.47 21.07 0.88
C LYS A 615 38.93 21.17 2.31
N ILE A 616 38.42 22.33 2.74
CA ILE A 616 37.95 22.51 4.13
C ILE A 616 36.68 21.69 4.43
N ILE A 617 35.74 21.65 3.49
CA ILE A 617 34.43 21.02 3.69
C ILE A 617 34.50 19.49 3.53
N PHE A 618 35.36 19.00 2.64
CA PHE A 618 35.38 17.59 2.23
C PHE A 618 36.67 16.81 2.59
N SER A 619 37.60 17.38 3.35
CA SER A 619 38.74 16.66 3.98
C SER A 619 38.37 16.05 5.33
#